data_AF-A0A0F9BUI6-F1
#
_entry.id   AF-A0A0F9BUI6-F1
#
_cell.length_a   1.000
_cell.length_b   1.000
_cell.length_c   1.000
_cell.angle_alpha   90.00
_cell.angle_beta   90.00
_cell.angle_gamma   90.00
#
_symmetry.space_group_name_H-M   'P 1'
#
loop_
_entity.id
_entity.type
_entity.pdbx_description
1 polymer ?
#
loop_
_entity_poly.entity_id
_entity_poly.type
_entity_poly.pdbx_seq_one_letter_code
_entity_poly.pdbx_strand_id
1 'polypeptide(L)'
;MSEMPTRDKPWLFRTYAGHSTASASNALYRGNLAKGQTGLSVAFDLPTQTGYDSDHVLARGEVGKVGVPVSHLGDMRALFADIPLEKMNTSMTINATAPWLLALYIAAAEEQGADVRQLQGTVQNDIIKEYLSRGT
;
A
#
# COMPACT_ATOMS: atom_id res chain seq x y z
N MET A 1 -21.42 -38.67 17.42
CA MET A 1 -20.08 -38.39 16.87
C MET A 1 -19.84 -36.90 17.05
N SER A 2 -18.82 -36.50 17.79
CA SER A 2 -18.45 -35.09 17.96
C SER A 2 -17.82 -34.62 16.65
N GLU A 3 -18.31 -33.52 16.08
CA GLU A 3 -17.71 -32.84 14.93
C GLU A 3 -16.30 -32.37 15.34
N MET A 4 -15.27 -32.87 14.66
CA MET A 4 -13.93 -32.34 14.85
C MET A 4 -13.90 -30.90 14.32
N PRO A 5 -13.36 -29.93 15.09
CA PRO A 5 -13.30 -28.55 14.64
C PRO A 5 -12.45 -28.44 13.37
N THR A 6 -13.01 -27.77 12.35
CA THR A 6 -12.30 -27.44 11.12
C THR A 6 -11.12 -26.52 11.43
N ARG A 7 -9.95 -26.84 10.88
CA ARG A 7 -8.73 -26.04 11.04
C ARG A 7 -8.88 -24.69 10.35
N ASP A 8 -8.56 -23.61 11.08
CA ASP A 8 -8.55 -22.26 10.53
C ASP A 8 -7.55 -22.10 9.38
N LYS A 9 -7.84 -21.15 8.48
CA LYS A 9 -6.89 -20.73 7.45
C LYS A 9 -5.64 -20.13 8.12
N PRO A 10 -4.44 -20.35 7.57
CA PRO A 10 -3.21 -19.74 8.09
C PRO A 10 -3.25 -18.21 7.93
N TRP A 11 -2.40 -17.52 8.68
CA TRP A 11 -2.22 -16.08 8.57
C TRP A 11 -1.63 -15.68 7.20
N LEU A 12 -1.85 -14.43 6.82
CA LEU A 12 -1.26 -13.85 5.60
C LEU A 12 0.19 -13.43 5.85
N PHE A 13 1.08 -13.78 4.91
CA PHE A 13 2.42 -13.25 4.85
C PHE A 13 2.36 -11.91 4.11
N ARG A 14 2.37 -10.81 4.87
CA ARG A 14 2.33 -9.43 4.36
C ARG A 14 3.60 -8.69 4.79
N THR A 15 4.64 -8.76 3.97
CA THR A 15 5.88 -8.02 4.23
C THR A 15 5.65 -6.54 3.95
N TYR A 16 5.97 -5.72 4.94
CA TYR A 16 5.99 -4.27 4.82
C TYR A 16 7.17 -3.84 3.95
N ALA A 17 6.88 -3.18 2.81
CA ALA A 17 7.89 -2.84 1.83
C ALA A 17 7.51 -1.61 1.00
N GLY A 18 8.53 -0.88 0.56
CA GLY A 18 8.43 0.30 -0.31
C GLY A 18 9.71 1.12 -0.15
N HIS A 19 10.36 1.49 -1.24
CA HIS A 19 11.51 2.38 -1.23
C HIS A 19 11.80 2.93 -2.64
N SER A 20 12.57 4.02 -2.70
CA SER A 20 13.06 4.63 -3.94
C SER A 20 11.93 5.14 -4.84
N THR A 21 11.48 4.35 -5.83
CA THR A 21 10.46 4.75 -6.80
C THR A 21 9.31 3.75 -6.84
N ALA A 22 8.18 4.15 -7.43
CA ALA A 22 7.04 3.26 -7.64
C ALA A 22 7.42 2.00 -8.43
N SER A 23 8.19 2.12 -9.51
CA SER A 23 8.64 0.98 -10.31
C SER A 23 9.63 0.07 -9.57
N ALA A 24 10.54 0.62 -8.77
CA ALA A 24 11.45 -0.18 -7.94
C ALA A 24 10.68 -0.95 -6.86
N SER A 25 9.71 -0.29 -6.21
CA SER A 25 8.83 -0.92 -5.22
C SER A 25 7.95 -2.01 -5.85
N ASN A 26 7.43 -1.79 -7.06
CA ASN A 26 6.70 -2.82 -7.81
C ASN A 26 7.55 -4.06 -8.08
N ALA A 27 8.79 -3.87 -8.56
CA ALA A 27 9.71 -4.99 -8.81
C ALA A 27 9.99 -5.80 -7.53
N LEU A 28 10.15 -5.10 -6.39
CA LEU A 28 10.29 -5.73 -5.08
C LEU A 28 9.03 -6.53 -4.69
N TYR A 29 7.83 -5.97 -4.88
CA TYR A 29 6.56 -6.65 -4.59
C TYR A 29 6.40 -7.92 -5.40
N ARG A 30 6.62 -7.85 -6.71
CA ARG A 30 6.57 -9.01 -7.61
C ARG A 30 7.60 -10.07 -7.22
N GLY A 31 8.81 -9.65 -6.86
CA GLY A 31 9.85 -10.55 -6.36
C GLY A 31 9.45 -11.26 -5.06
N ASN A 32 8.77 -10.58 -4.15
CA ASN A 32 8.30 -11.19 -2.90
C ASN A 32 7.09 -12.12 -3.12
N LEU A 33 6.15 -11.73 -3.98
CA LEU A 33 5.02 -12.59 -4.38
C LEU A 33 5.52 -13.89 -5.01
N ALA A 34 6.53 -13.82 -5.89
CA ALA A 34 7.15 -15.00 -6.48
C ALA A 34 7.85 -15.91 -5.45
N LYS A 35 8.22 -15.38 -4.28
CA LYS A 35 8.83 -16.12 -3.16
C LYS A 35 7.83 -16.61 -2.12
N GLY A 36 6.53 -16.48 -2.37
CA GLY A 36 5.48 -17.02 -1.50
C GLY A 36 4.85 -16.00 -0.54
N GLN A 37 5.10 -14.70 -0.70
CA GLN A 37 4.31 -13.68 -0.04
C GLN A 37 2.85 -13.76 -0.50
N THR A 38 1.88 -13.66 0.42
CA THR A 38 0.45 -13.88 0.12
C THR A 38 -0.43 -12.63 0.22
N GLY A 39 0.15 -11.49 0.59
CA GLY A 39 -0.49 -10.18 0.50
C GLY A 39 0.54 -9.06 0.45
N LEU A 40 0.13 -7.84 0.14
CA LEU A 40 1.01 -6.69 0.05
C LEU A 40 0.86 -5.79 1.27
N SER A 41 1.94 -5.09 1.64
CA SER A 41 1.91 -4.05 2.68
C SER A 41 2.81 -2.90 2.24
N VAL A 42 2.20 -1.79 1.86
CA VAL A 42 2.87 -0.64 1.24
C VAL A 42 3.40 0.30 2.32
N ALA A 43 4.68 0.63 2.20
CA ALA A 43 5.38 1.67 2.95
C ALA A 43 5.51 2.94 2.09
N PHE A 44 4.89 4.03 2.50
CA PHE A 44 4.99 5.33 1.80
C PHE A 44 6.13 6.18 2.37
N ASP A 45 6.69 7.06 1.55
CA ASP A 45 7.71 8.00 2.02
C ASP A 45 7.13 9.10 2.91
N LEU A 46 7.99 9.91 3.52
CA LEU A 46 7.54 10.96 4.45
C LEU A 46 6.72 12.07 3.77
N PRO A 47 7.09 12.58 2.58
CA PRO A 47 6.26 13.53 1.84
C PRO A 47 4.84 13.03 1.58
N THR A 48 4.69 11.78 1.09
CA THR A 48 3.37 11.18 0.85
C THR A 48 2.55 11.05 2.14
N GLN A 49 3.20 10.67 3.25
CA GLN A 49 2.55 10.57 4.56
C GLN A 49 2.05 11.93 5.07
N THR A 50 2.81 13.00 4.82
CA THR A 50 2.55 14.36 5.33
C THR A 50 1.79 15.25 4.33
N GLY A 51 1.44 14.73 3.15
CA GLY A 51 0.62 15.44 2.16
C GLY A 51 1.37 16.40 1.25
N TYR A 52 2.67 16.20 1.06
CA TYR A 52 3.47 16.97 0.12
C TYR A 52 3.76 16.19 -1.16
N ASP A 53 3.65 16.88 -2.30
CA ASP A 53 4.17 16.39 -3.56
C ASP A 53 5.70 16.34 -3.56
N SER A 54 6.25 15.49 -4.42
CA SER A 54 7.70 15.22 -4.47
C SER A 54 8.54 16.45 -4.87
N ASP A 55 7.95 17.44 -5.55
CA ASP A 55 8.59 18.69 -5.94
C ASP A 55 8.39 19.83 -4.92
N HIS A 56 7.62 19.59 -3.85
CA HIS A 56 7.42 20.57 -2.80
C HIS A 56 8.72 20.87 -2.04
N VAL A 57 8.95 22.14 -1.70
CA VAL A 57 10.20 22.57 -1.05
C VAL A 57 10.51 21.82 0.26
N LEU A 58 9.46 21.46 1.02
CA LEU A 58 9.60 20.70 2.28
C LEU A 58 9.82 19.19 2.08
N ALA A 59 9.59 18.65 0.88
CA ALA A 59 9.82 17.24 0.57
C ALA A 59 11.30 16.93 0.26
N ARG A 60 12.10 17.96 -0.04
CA ARG A 60 13.48 17.82 -0.50
C ARG A 60 14.32 17.00 0.47
N GLY A 61 14.89 15.90 -0.04
CA GLY A 61 15.76 15.01 0.73
C GLY A 61 15.05 13.84 1.42
N GLU A 62 13.71 13.82 1.42
CA GLU A 62 12.91 12.75 2.02
C GLU A 62 12.14 11.91 0.99
N VAL A 63 12.05 12.39 -0.26
CA VAL A 63 11.42 11.67 -1.38
C VAL A 63 12.03 10.30 -1.57
N GLY A 64 11.22 9.25 -1.45
CA GLY A 64 11.63 7.86 -1.68
C GLY A 64 12.60 7.26 -0.66
N LYS A 65 12.95 7.98 0.41
CA LYS A 65 14.02 7.59 1.35
C LYS A 65 13.59 6.46 2.30
N VAL A 66 12.37 6.54 2.82
CA VAL A 66 11.83 5.60 3.83
C VAL A 66 10.62 4.81 3.33
N GLY A 67 10.24 5.00 2.06
CA GLY A 67 9.05 4.42 1.46
C GLY A 67 8.94 4.77 -0.01
N VAL A 68 7.85 4.38 -0.65
CA VAL A 68 7.54 4.76 -2.02
C VAL A 68 6.92 6.18 -2.07
N PRO A 69 7.37 7.07 -2.97
CA PRO A 69 6.69 8.33 -3.25
C PRO A 69 5.43 8.08 -4.10
N VAL A 70 4.31 8.67 -3.72
CA VAL A 70 3.06 8.66 -4.50
C VAL A 70 2.42 10.04 -4.45
N SER A 71 2.51 10.79 -5.55
CA SER A 71 1.91 12.12 -5.68
C SER A 71 0.60 12.07 -6.48
N HIS A 72 0.51 11.17 -7.46
CA HIS A 72 -0.64 11.11 -8.37
C HIS A 72 -0.96 9.69 -8.84
N LEU A 73 -2.07 9.54 -9.59
CA LEU A 73 -2.53 8.25 -10.12
C LEU A 73 -1.47 7.52 -10.97
N GLY A 74 -0.61 8.26 -11.68
CA GLY A 74 0.50 7.67 -12.46
C GLY A 74 1.47 6.84 -11.61
N ASP A 75 1.73 7.26 -10.37
CA ASP A 75 2.61 6.53 -9.45
C ASP A 75 1.92 5.28 -8.94
N MET A 76 0.62 5.36 -8.66
CA MET A 76 -0.18 4.21 -8.23
C MET A 76 -0.25 3.14 -9.33
N ARG A 77 -0.42 3.56 -10.59
CA ARG A 77 -0.31 2.65 -11.76
C ARG A 77 1.05 1.99 -11.83
N ALA A 78 2.13 2.76 -11.70
CA ALA A 78 3.49 2.22 -11.73
C ALA A 78 3.76 1.26 -10.56
N LEU A 79 3.23 1.55 -9.38
CA LEU A 79 3.39 0.75 -8.16
C LEU A 79 2.72 -0.62 -8.29
N PHE A 80 1.59 -0.70 -8.98
CA PHE A 80 0.79 -1.92 -9.14
C PHE A 80 0.76 -2.47 -10.56
N ALA A 81 1.67 -2.04 -11.43
CA ALA A 81 1.84 -2.60 -12.76
C ALA A 81 2.08 -4.13 -12.67
N ASP A 82 1.40 -4.90 -13.52
CA ASP A 82 1.41 -6.37 -13.53
C ASP A 82 0.98 -7.05 -12.20
N ILE A 83 0.34 -6.33 -11.27
CA ILE A 83 -0.21 -6.87 -10.04
C ILE A 83 -1.75 -6.71 -10.09
N PRO A 84 -2.51 -7.81 -10.20
CA PRO A 84 -3.97 -7.75 -10.32
C PRO A 84 -4.61 -7.40 -8.96
N LEU A 85 -4.99 -6.13 -8.78
CA LEU A 85 -5.45 -5.59 -7.49
C LEU A 85 -6.67 -6.32 -6.92
N GLU A 86 -7.62 -6.73 -7.76
CA GLU A 86 -8.81 -7.50 -7.35
C GLU A 86 -8.45 -8.84 -6.65
N LYS A 87 -7.31 -9.42 -7.00
CA LYS A 87 -6.86 -10.73 -6.47
C LYS A 87 -5.93 -10.59 -5.27
N MET A 88 -5.51 -9.38 -4.92
CA MET A 88 -4.57 -9.12 -3.84
C MET A 88 -5.27 -8.74 -2.55
N ASN A 89 -4.63 -9.08 -1.43
CA ASN A 89 -4.93 -8.45 -0.16
C ASN A 89 -3.86 -7.38 0.13
N THR A 90 -4.22 -6.12 -0.05
CA THR A 90 -3.28 -4.99 0.02
C THR A 90 -3.49 -4.17 1.29
N SER A 91 -2.45 -4.04 2.10
CA SER A 91 -2.40 -3.11 3.23
C SER A 91 -1.66 -1.84 2.83
N MET A 92 -2.21 -0.68 3.15
CA MET A 92 -1.59 0.63 2.98
C MET A 92 -1.36 1.26 4.36
N THR A 93 -0.09 1.40 4.75
CA THR A 93 0.28 2.02 6.05
C THR A 93 0.32 3.53 5.87
N ILE A 94 -0.86 4.15 5.88
CA ILE A 94 -1.06 5.57 5.61
C ILE A 94 -2.19 6.12 6.49
N ASN A 95 -2.05 7.37 6.95
CA ASN A 95 -2.94 7.96 7.97
C ASN A 95 -3.52 9.30 7.52
N ALA A 96 -2.84 10.43 7.75
CA ALA A 96 -3.38 11.75 7.42
C ALA A 96 -3.89 11.87 5.97
N THR A 97 -3.14 11.31 5.02
CA THR A 97 -3.49 11.30 3.59
C THR A 97 -4.23 10.03 3.14
N ALA A 98 -4.66 9.17 4.08
CA ALA A 98 -5.32 7.89 3.78
C ALA A 98 -6.48 7.98 2.79
N PRO A 99 -7.43 8.94 2.88
CA PRO A 99 -8.53 9.05 1.92
C PRO A 99 -8.04 9.29 0.49
N TRP A 100 -6.99 10.10 0.31
CA TRP A 100 -6.41 10.39 -0.99
C TRP A 100 -5.76 9.16 -1.60
N LEU A 101 -4.90 8.47 -0.84
CA LEU A 101 -4.22 7.27 -1.33
C LEU A 101 -5.19 6.12 -1.60
N LEU A 102 -6.26 6.00 -0.80
CA LEU A 102 -7.34 5.03 -1.06
C LEU A 102 -8.08 5.36 -2.36
N ALA A 103 -8.36 6.63 -2.64
CA ALA A 103 -8.99 7.03 -3.90
C ALA A 103 -8.10 6.69 -5.11
N LEU A 104 -6.79 6.97 -5.04
CA LEU A 104 -5.84 6.59 -6.09
C LEU A 104 -5.77 5.07 -6.28
N TYR A 105 -5.78 4.30 -5.19
CA TYR A 105 -5.77 2.83 -5.24
C TYR A 105 -7.03 2.27 -5.93
N ILE A 106 -8.21 2.80 -5.57
CA ILE A 106 -9.48 2.41 -6.19
C ILE A 106 -9.49 2.76 -7.67
N ALA A 107 -9.09 3.98 -8.04
CA ALA A 107 -9.02 4.40 -9.44
C ALA A 107 -8.06 3.53 -10.26
N ALA A 108 -6.90 3.18 -9.71
CA ALA A 108 -5.96 2.26 -10.37
C ALA A 108 -6.56 0.84 -10.54
N ALA A 109 -7.34 0.36 -9.56
CA ALA A 109 -8.02 -0.92 -9.66
C ALA A 109 -9.16 -0.92 -10.70
N GLU A 110 -9.95 0.16 -10.76
CA GLU A 110 -10.99 0.34 -11.78
C GLU A 110 -10.38 0.34 -13.20
N GLU A 111 -9.23 0.97 -13.39
CA GLU A 111 -8.51 0.93 -14.68
C GLU A 111 -7.97 -0.45 -15.06
N GLN A 112 -7.71 -1.32 -14.08
CA GLN A 112 -7.42 -2.75 -14.31
C GLN A 112 -8.70 -3.56 -14.61
N GLY A 113 -9.88 -2.95 -14.53
CA GLY A 113 -11.19 -3.60 -14.72
C GLY A 113 -11.73 -4.32 -13.48
N ALA A 114 -11.22 -4.01 -12.28
CA ALA A 114 -11.67 -4.63 -11.04
C ALA A 114 -13.06 -4.13 -10.61
N ASP A 115 -13.86 -5.01 -10.01
CA ASP A 115 -15.01 -4.62 -9.21
C ASP A 115 -14.54 -4.13 -7.84
N VAL A 116 -14.73 -2.83 -7.55
CA VAL A 116 -14.31 -2.20 -6.28
C VAL A 116 -14.82 -2.95 -5.05
N ARG A 117 -15.99 -3.60 -5.14
CA ARG A 117 -16.59 -4.37 -4.04
C ARG A 117 -15.83 -5.65 -3.72
N GLN A 118 -14.99 -6.13 -4.64
CA GLN A 118 -14.16 -7.31 -4.46
C GLN A 118 -12.77 -6.99 -3.91
N LEU A 119 -12.38 -5.70 -3.87
CA LEU A 119 -11.08 -5.31 -3.33
C LEU A 119 -10.96 -5.71 -1.86
N GLN A 120 -9.86 -6.40 -1.54
CA GLN A 120 -9.54 -6.79 -0.18
C GLN A 120 -8.31 -6.05 0.30
N GLY A 121 -8.38 -5.50 1.50
CA GLY A 121 -7.24 -4.75 2.01
C GLY A 121 -7.49 -4.04 3.32
N THR A 122 -6.55 -3.18 3.67
CA THR A 122 -6.63 -2.34 4.85
C THR A 122 -5.94 -1.02 4.56
N VAL A 123 -6.52 0.07 5.04
CA VAL A 123 -5.83 1.34 5.17
C VAL A 123 -5.69 1.59 6.66
N GLN A 124 -4.51 1.98 7.13
CA GLN A 124 -4.28 2.15 8.56
C GLN A 124 -5.26 3.18 9.16
N ASN A 125 -5.36 4.38 8.56
CA ASN A 125 -6.38 5.39 8.84
C ASN A 125 -6.66 5.63 10.34
N ASP A 126 -5.60 5.57 11.16
CA ASP A 126 -5.68 5.84 12.60
C ASP A 126 -4.95 7.16 12.85
N ILE A 127 -5.71 8.24 12.83
CA ILE A 127 -5.19 9.60 13.01
C ILE A 127 -4.90 9.92 14.47
N ILE A 128 -5.55 9.24 15.43
CA ILE A 128 -5.39 9.54 16.86
C ILE A 128 -3.98 9.17 17.30
N LYS A 129 -3.45 8.01 16.87
CA LYS A 129 -2.08 7.63 17.19
C LYS A 129 -1.01 8.55 16.58
N GLU A 130 -1.33 9.30 15.52
CA GLU A 130 -0.37 10.24 14.91
C GLU A 130 -0.01 11.34 15.91
N TYR A 131 -1.01 11.87 16.61
CA TYR A 131 -0.81 12.86 17.67
C TYR A 131 -0.13 12.29 18.92
N LEU A 132 -0.31 11.00 19.21
CA LEU A 132 0.17 10.39 20.46
C LEU A 132 1.59 9.85 20.37
N SER A 133 2.01 9.28 19.23
CA SER A 133 3.26 8.51 19.18
C SER A 133 3.97 8.41 17.83
N ARG A 134 3.34 8.81 16.71
CA ARG A 134 3.91 8.58 15.37
C ARG A 134 4.37 9.85 14.66
N GLY A 135 3.60 10.94 14.71
CA GLY A 135 4.00 12.27 14.23
C GLY A 135 4.10 12.42 12.71
N THR A 136 3.25 11.75 11.93
CA THR A 136 3.13 11.94 10.47
C THR A 136 1.85 12.64 10.06
#